data_AF-A0A535GCT4-F1
#
_entry.id   AF-A0A535GCT4-F1
#
_cell.length_a   1.000
_cell.length_b   1.000
_cell.length_c   1.000
_cell.angle_alpha   90.00
_cell.angle_beta   90.00
_cell.angle_gamma   90.00
#
_symmetry.space_group_name_H-M   'P 1'
#
loop_
_entity.id
_entity.type
_entity.pdbx_description
1 polymer ?
#
loop_
_entity_poly.entity_id
_entity_poly.type
_entity_poly.pdbx_seq_one_letter_code
_entity_poly.pdbx_strand_id
1 'polypeptide(L)'
;MPREMPKFTKTPPEVVAAFDGASPARSDIARKTMFSYPALFVNGNMFAFTFGPKIAVRLDETGRAKATKAGARRFEPMPGRPMGEYVEVPAKDMKGASLKRWIADGLAYAETLPAKTAKTKKTASKKANK
;
A
#
# COMPACT_ATOMS: atom_id res chain seq x y z
N MET A 1 28.18 -1.98 -8.64
CA MET A 1 27.12 -3.00 -8.85
C MET A 1 25.94 -2.33 -9.51
N PRO A 2 25.53 -2.72 -10.73
CA PRO A 2 24.30 -2.18 -11.31
C PRO A 2 23.14 -2.59 -10.41
N ARG A 3 22.42 -1.63 -9.84
CA ARG A 3 21.20 -1.90 -9.07
C ARG A 3 20.17 -2.43 -10.07
N GLU A 4 19.92 -3.74 -10.04
CA GLU A 4 18.88 -4.36 -10.89
C GLU A 4 17.58 -3.57 -10.74
N MET A 5 17.06 -3.10 -11.88
CA MET A 5 15.75 -2.46 -11.91
C MET A 5 14.72 -3.51 -11.46
N PRO A 6 13.88 -3.23 -10.45
CA PRO A 6 12.83 -4.16 -10.07
C PRO A 6 11.90 -4.35 -11.27
N LYS A 7 11.89 -5.55 -11.86
CA LYS A 7 10.85 -5.93 -12.82
C LYS A 7 9.51 -5.75 -12.10
N PHE A 8 8.64 -4.91 -12.63
CA PHE A 8 7.25 -4.79 -12.17
C PHE A 8 6.53 -6.11 -12.47
N THR A 9 6.68 -7.08 -11.58
CA THR A 9 6.06 -8.40 -11.67
C THR A 9 4.67 -8.36 -11.06
N LYS A 10 3.72 -9.10 -11.62
CA LYS A 10 2.38 -9.23 -11.03
C LYS A 10 2.50 -9.76 -9.60
N THR A 11 1.63 -9.28 -8.72
CA THR A 11 1.54 -9.81 -7.36
C THR A 11 1.13 -11.27 -7.39
N PRO A 12 1.86 -12.18 -6.71
CA PRO A 12 1.47 -13.58 -6.60
C PRO A 12 0.05 -13.70 -6.05
N PRO A 13 -0.78 -14.64 -6.55
CA PRO A 13 -2.16 -14.78 -6.11
C PRO A 13 -2.29 -15.04 -4.60
N GLU A 14 -1.30 -15.70 -3.99
CA GLU A 14 -1.24 -15.89 -2.53
C GLU A 14 -1.15 -14.57 -1.76
N VAL A 15 -0.37 -13.61 -2.25
CA VAL A 15 -0.18 -12.30 -1.61
C VAL A 15 -1.45 -11.47 -1.80
N VAL A 16 -2.09 -11.56 -2.95
CA VAL A 16 -3.41 -10.93 -3.18
C VAL A 16 -4.44 -11.51 -2.22
N ALA A 17 -4.53 -12.85 -2.10
CA ALA A 17 -5.48 -13.49 -1.20
C ALA A 17 -5.21 -13.14 0.28
N ALA A 18 -3.94 -13.09 0.69
CA ALA A 18 -3.56 -12.66 2.03
C ALA A 18 -3.92 -11.20 2.29
N PHE A 19 -3.66 -10.31 1.33
CA PHE A 19 -4.02 -8.90 1.39
C PHE A 19 -5.54 -8.71 1.48
N ASP A 20 -6.30 -9.46 0.69
CA ASP A 20 -7.75 -9.41 0.66
C ASP A 20 -8.35 -9.95 1.96
N GLY A 21 -7.85 -11.08 2.45
CA GLY A 21 -8.28 -11.66 3.72
C GLY A 21 -7.83 -10.86 4.95
N ALA A 22 -6.83 -9.98 4.78
CA ALA A 22 -6.40 -9.04 5.81
C ALA A 22 -7.08 -7.67 5.70
N SER A 23 -7.80 -7.41 4.60
CA SER A 23 -8.63 -6.21 4.47
C SER A 23 -9.74 -6.23 5.53
N PRO A 24 -9.95 -5.12 6.27
CA PRO A 24 -11.09 -5.01 7.16
C PRO A 24 -12.38 -5.03 6.35
N ALA A 25 -13.38 -5.77 6.83
CA ALA A 25 -14.72 -5.76 6.25
C ALA A 25 -15.48 -4.50 6.67
N ARG A 26 -15.13 -3.35 6.07
CA ARG A 26 -15.78 -2.07 6.32
C ARG A 26 -16.21 -1.39 5.01
N SER A 27 -17.37 -0.73 5.03
CA SER A 27 -17.97 -0.08 3.86
C SER A 27 -17.29 1.21 3.43
N ASP A 28 -16.53 1.85 4.32
CA ASP A 28 -15.72 3.05 4.05
C ASP A 28 -14.40 2.74 3.35
N ILE A 29 -14.00 1.46 3.33
CA ILE A 29 -12.79 0.99 2.66
C ILE A 29 -13.11 0.66 1.21
N ALA A 30 -12.57 1.47 0.30
CA ALA A 30 -12.62 1.22 -1.13
C ALA A 30 -11.39 0.41 -1.56
N ARG A 31 -11.63 -0.81 -2.08
CA ARG A 31 -10.62 -1.58 -2.79
C ARG A 31 -10.54 -1.13 -4.24
N LYS A 32 -9.35 -0.75 -4.70
CA LYS A 32 -9.07 -0.33 -6.08
C LYS A 32 -7.79 -0.96 -6.59
N THR A 33 -7.58 -0.94 -7.89
CA THR A 33 -6.32 -1.33 -8.51
C THR A 33 -5.55 -0.06 -8.89
N MET A 34 -4.34 0.13 -8.37
CA MET A 34 -3.42 1.18 -8.80
C MET A 34 -2.11 0.55 -9.28
N PHE A 35 -1.61 1.00 -10.43
CA PHE A 35 -0.37 0.46 -11.03
C PHE A 35 -0.42 -1.06 -11.29
N SER A 36 -1.59 -1.58 -11.65
CA SER A 36 -1.87 -3.02 -11.81
C SER A 36 -1.84 -3.83 -10.51
N TYR A 37 -1.78 -3.17 -9.35
CA TYR A 37 -1.75 -3.82 -8.04
C TYR A 37 -2.99 -3.48 -7.19
N PRO A 38 -3.54 -4.46 -6.47
CA PRO A 38 -4.54 -4.22 -5.43
C PRO A 38 -4.07 -3.20 -4.37
N ALA A 39 -4.95 -2.25 -4.08
CA ALA A 39 -4.76 -1.18 -3.11
C ALA A 39 -6.05 -0.90 -2.33
N LEU A 40 -5.91 -0.49 -1.07
CA LEU A 40 -6.98 -0.13 -0.16
C LEU A 40 -6.95 1.36 0.14
N PHE A 41 -8.14 1.95 0.14
CA PHE A 41 -8.38 3.36 0.37
C PHE A 41 -9.43 3.53 1.44
N VAL A 42 -9.25 4.48 2.35
CA VAL A 42 -10.29 4.96 3.27
C VAL A 42 -10.44 6.45 3.04
N ASN A 43 -11.66 6.96 2.88
CA ASN A 43 -11.91 8.40 2.64
C ASN A 43 -11.08 9.04 1.50
N GLY A 44 -10.74 8.25 0.47
CA GLY A 44 -9.89 8.68 -0.64
C GLY A 44 -8.38 8.70 -0.34
N ASN A 45 -7.97 8.31 0.86
CA ASN A 45 -6.58 8.15 1.27
C ASN A 45 -6.16 6.69 1.13
N MET A 46 -5.14 6.46 0.29
CA MET A 46 -4.52 5.13 0.18
C MET A 46 -3.73 4.84 1.45
N PHE A 47 -3.90 3.64 1.98
CA PHE A 47 -3.24 3.23 3.21
C PHE A 47 -2.53 1.88 3.11
N ALA A 48 -2.89 1.04 2.14
CA ALA A 48 -2.19 -0.20 1.89
C ALA A 48 -2.26 -0.57 0.41
N PHE A 49 -1.22 -1.17 -0.15
CA PHE A 49 -1.22 -1.71 -1.51
C PHE A 49 -0.18 -2.81 -1.68
N THR A 50 -0.38 -3.64 -2.69
CA THR A 50 0.56 -4.69 -3.08
C THR A 50 1.54 -4.15 -4.13
N PHE A 51 2.75 -4.68 -4.18
CA PHE A 51 3.75 -4.32 -5.18
C PHE A 51 4.63 -5.54 -5.48
N GLY A 52 4.31 -6.23 -6.57
CA GLY A 52 4.90 -7.55 -6.85
C GLY A 52 4.69 -8.49 -5.66
N PRO A 53 5.74 -9.15 -5.13
CA PRO A 53 5.63 -10.05 -3.99
C PRO A 53 5.60 -9.33 -2.63
N LYS A 54 5.51 -8.00 -2.59
CA LYS A 54 5.56 -7.19 -1.37
C LYS A 54 4.22 -6.53 -1.08
N ILE A 55 4.02 -6.15 0.18
CA ILE A 55 2.91 -5.30 0.61
C ILE A 55 3.49 -4.04 1.22
N ALA A 56 2.97 -2.88 0.82
CA ALA A 56 3.32 -1.59 1.39
C ALA A 56 2.14 -1.03 2.18
N VAL A 57 2.41 -0.51 3.36
CA VAL A 57 1.40 0.10 4.25
C VAL A 57 1.85 1.49 4.63
N ARG A 58 0.91 2.44 4.63
CA ARG A 58 1.11 3.81 5.06
C ARG A 58 0.99 3.87 6.57
N LEU A 59 2.01 4.34 7.27
CA LEU A 59 1.98 4.47 8.73
C LEU A 59 2.33 5.89 9.15
N ASP A 60 1.90 6.25 10.36
CA ASP A 60 2.33 7.46 11.04
C ASP A 60 3.83 7.42 11.35
N GLU A 61 4.39 8.51 11.85
CA GLU A 61 5.80 8.56 12.23
C GLU A 61 6.19 7.51 13.28
N THR A 62 5.33 7.28 14.27
CA THR A 62 5.58 6.31 15.35
C THR A 62 5.55 4.89 14.82
N GLY A 63 4.54 4.55 14.00
CA GLY A 63 4.41 3.26 13.34
C GLY A 63 5.58 2.98 12.41
N ARG A 64 6.02 3.97 11.63
CA ARG A 64 7.23 3.85 10.78
C ARG A 64 8.49 3.60 11.59
N ALA A 65 8.67 4.27 12.73
CA ALA A 65 9.82 4.05 13.60
C ALA A 65 9.82 2.64 14.20
N LYS A 66 8.65 2.15 14.67
CA LYS A 66 8.49 0.77 15.16
C LYS A 66 8.73 -0.26 14.07
N ALA A 67 8.17 -0.03 12.88
CA ALA A 67 8.35 -0.86 11.70
C ALA A 67 9.85 -0.99 11.35
N THR A 68 10.56 0.14 11.29
CA THR A 68 11.99 0.17 10.99
C THR A 68 12.80 -0.59 12.04
N LYS A 69 12.48 -0.43 13.33
CA LYS A 69 13.09 -1.20 14.43
C LYS A 69 12.82 -2.70 14.33
N ALA A 70 11.65 -3.10 13.82
CA ALA A 70 11.27 -4.48 13.60
C ALA A 70 11.88 -5.12 12.32
N GLY A 71 12.65 -4.34 11.55
CA GLY A 71 13.30 -4.76 10.31
C GLY A 71 12.52 -4.45 9.03
N ALA A 72 11.41 -3.71 9.11
CA ALA A 72 10.70 -3.23 7.92
C ALA A 72 11.52 -2.16 7.20
N ARG A 73 11.41 -2.13 5.88
CA ARG A 73 12.10 -1.13 5.03
C ARG A 73 11.13 -0.05 4.61
N ARG A 74 11.61 1.17 4.38
CA ARG A 74 10.81 2.20 3.73
C ARG A 74 10.47 1.73 2.32
N PHE A 75 9.24 1.94 1.90
CA PHE A 75 8.81 1.54 0.57
C PHE A 75 9.42 2.47 -0.48
N GLU A 76 10.14 1.86 -1.41
CA GLU A 76 10.87 2.56 -2.46
C GLU A 76 10.40 2.03 -3.83
N PRO A 77 9.36 2.63 -4.43
CA PRO A 77 8.82 2.17 -5.72
C PRO A 77 9.80 2.39 -6.88
N MET A 78 10.70 3.38 -6.75
CA MET A 78 11.77 3.66 -7.70
C MET A 78 13.08 3.89 -6.96
N PRO A 79 14.21 3.35 -7.44
CA PRO A 79 15.52 3.63 -6.87
C PRO A 79 15.78 5.13 -6.74
N GLY A 80 16.07 5.62 -5.54
CA GLY A 80 16.27 7.03 -5.23
C GLY A 80 14.98 7.82 -4.96
N ARG A 81 13.80 7.19 -4.98
CA ARG A 81 12.50 7.84 -4.68
C ARG A 81 11.76 7.08 -3.57
N PRO A 82 12.21 7.18 -2.31
CA PRO A 82 11.48 6.61 -1.19
C PRO A 82 10.13 7.31 -1.02
N MET A 83 9.06 6.53 -0.93
CA MET A 83 7.74 7.05 -0.60
C MET A 83 7.64 7.12 0.92
N GLY A 84 7.98 8.29 1.49
CA GLY A 84 8.36 8.40 2.90
C GLY A 84 7.34 7.91 3.93
N GLU A 85 6.05 7.95 3.62
CA GLU A 85 4.98 7.52 4.53
C GLU A 85 4.67 6.02 4.47
N TYR A 86 5.23 5.31 3.49
CA TYR A 86 4.96 3.89 3.27
C TYR A 86 6.14 3.03 3.71
N VAL A 87 5.82 1.89 4.30
CA VAL A 87 6.78 0.86 4.71
C VAL A 87 6.41 -0.48 4.10
N GLU A 88 7.42 -1.24 3.73
CA GLU A 88 7.31 -2.61 3.26
C GLU A 88 7.07 -3.53 4.45
N VAL A 89 5.96 -4.28 4.40
CA VAL A 89 5.66 -5.32 5.39
C VAL A 89 6.74 -6.41 5.25
N PRO A 90 7.44 -6.77 6.34
CA PRO A 90 8.41 -7.87 6.32
C PRO A 90 7.75 -9.17 5.86
N ALA A 91 8.45 -9.98 5.06
CA ALA A 91 7.91 -11.24 4.52
C ALA A 91 7.33 -12.18 5.61
N LYS A 92 7.92 -12.19 6.81
CA LYS A 92 7.44 -12.93 7.99
C LYS A 92 6.05 -12.50 8.46
N ASP A 93 5.66 -11.26 8.20
CA ASP A 93 4.43 -10.62 8.66
C ASP A 93 3.40 -10.46 7.53
N MET A 94 3.69 -10.96 6.32
CA MET A 94 2.81 -10.87 5.15
C MET A 94 1.64 -11.87 5.16
N LYS A 95 1.39 -12.57 6.28
CA LYS A 95 0.32 -13.57 6.41
C LYS A 95 -0.35 -13.47 7.78
N GLY A 96 -1.58 -13.99 7.87
CA GLY A 96 -2.29 -14.19 9.13
C GLY A 96 -2.60 -12.90 9.91
N ALA A 97 -2.50 -12.98 11.24
CA ALA A 97 -2.84 -11.88 12.14
C ALA A 97 -1.86 -10.70 12.08
N SER A 98 -0.59 -10.95 11.75
CA SER A 98 0.40 -9.89 11.58
C SER A 98 0.00 -8.95 10.45
N LEU A 99 -0.35 -9.49 9.27
CA LEU A 99 -0.75 -8.66 8.13
C LEU A 99 -2.02 -7.84 8.44
N LYS A 100 -2.99 -8.45 9.13
CA LYS A 100 -4.19 -7.76 9.59
C LYS A 100 -3.86 -6.57 10.49
N ARG A 101 -2.90 -6.73 11.41
CA ARG A 101 -2.42 -5.63 12.27
C ARG A 101 -1.76 -4.52 11.46
N TRP A 102 -0.87 -4.86 10.52
CA TRP A 102 -0.25 -3.87 9.65
C TRP A 102 -1.29 -3.05 8.89
N ILE A 103 -2.26 -3.72 8.25
CA ILE A 103 -3.33 -3.03 7.51
C ILE A 103 -4.22 -2.19 8.43
N ALA A 104 -4.51 -2.68 9.65
CA ALA A 104 -5.27 -1.92 10.65
C ALA A 104 -4.52 -0.67 11.15
N ASP A 105 -3.22 -0.76 11.40
CA ASP A 105 -2.39 0.38 11.79
C ASP A 105 -2.38 1.45 10.67
N GLY A 106 -2.29 1.00 9.42
CA GLY A 106 -2.37 1.91 8.27
C GLY A 106 -3.75 2.52 8.08
N LEU A 107 -4.81 1.77 8.33
CA LEU A 107 -6.18 2.28 8.33
C LEU A 107 -6.32 3.37 9.39
N ALA A 108 -5.91 3.11 10.63
CA ALA A 108 -5.99 4.06 11.73
C ALA A 108 -5.27 5.37 11.39
N TYR A 109 -4.08 5.28 10.77
CA TYR A 109 -3.39 6.48 10.31
C TYR A 109 -4.17 7.20 9.19
N ALA A 110 -4.64 6.48 8.18
CA ALA A 110 -5.34 7.09 7.07
C ALA A 110 -6.72 7.68 7.42
N GLU A 111 -7.35 7.21 8.51
CA GLU A 111 -8.54 7.80 9.11
C GLU A 111 -8.24 9.15 9.79
N THR A 112 -7.04 9.34 10.36
CA THR A 112 -6.64 10.63 10.95
C THR A 112 -6.31 11.69 9.90
N LEU A 113 -6.03 11.28 8.66
CA LEU A 113 -5.80 12.21 7.57
C LEU A 113 -7.12 12.84 7.12
N PRO A 114 -7.12 14.14 6.75
CA PRO A 114 -8.32 14.76 6.21
C PRO A 114 -8.80 13.92 5.03
N ALA A 115 -10.10 13.60 5.04
CA ALA A 115 -10.73 12.95 3.91
C ALA A 115 -10.33 13.73 2.67
N LYS A 116 -9.83 13.04 1.65
CA LYS A 116 -9.49 13.69 0.40
C LYS A 116 -10.84 14.09 -0.18
N THR A 117 -11.29 15.32 0.12
CA THR A 117 -12.51 15.89 -0.41
C THR A 117 -12.44 15.61 -1.89
N ALA A 118 -13.40 14.83 -2.37
CA ALA A 118 -13.45 14.46 -3.76
C ALA A 118 -13.53 15.78 -4.54
N LYS A 119 -12.37 16.30 -4.96
CA LYS A 119 -12.31 17.22 -6.08
C LYS A 119 -12.96 16.41 -7.18
N THR A 120 -14.20 16.79 -7.48
CA THR A 120 -15.01 16.43 -8.62
C THR A 120 -14.13 15.82 -9.70
N LYS A 121 -14.41 14.56 -10.05
CA LYS A 121 -13.79 13.82 -11.16
C LYS A 121 -13.53 14.77 -12.33
N LYS A 122 -12.31 15.30 -12.46
CA LYS A 122 -11.87 15.88 -13.73
C LYS A 122 -11.40 14.69 -14.54
N THR A 123 -12.31 14.20 -15.38
CA THR A 123 -12.15 13.18 -16.40
C THR A 123 -10.74 13.26 -16.99
N ALA A 124 -9.87 12.33 -16.61
CA ALA A 124 -8.55 12.21 -17.22
C ALA A 124 -8.75 11.61 -18.61
N SER A 125 -8.71 12.49 -19.59
CA SER A 125 -8.88 12.22 -21.02
C SER A 125 -8.02 11.04 -21.46
N LYS A 126 -8.70 10.05 -22.03
CA LYS A 126 -8.12 8.96 -22.81
C LYS A 126 -7.42 9.60 -24.03
N LYS A 127 -6.11 9.83 -23.98
CA LYS A 127 -5.33 10.06 -25.19
C LYS A 127 -5.15 8.70 -25.87
N ALA A 128 -6.04 8.41 -26.81
CA ALA A 128 -5.72 7.54 -27.93
C ALA A 128 -4.59 8.20 -28.73
N ASN A 129 -3.50 7.47 -28.98
CA ASN A 129 -2.57 7.89 -30.02
C ASN A 129 -2.72 6.96 -31.21
N LYS A 130 -3.01 7.62 -32.33
CA LYS A 130 -3.04 7.13 -33.70
C LYS A 130 -1.64 6.76 -34.17
#